data_AF-A0A7Z9KUW7-F1
#
_entry.id   AF-A0A7Z9KUW7-F1
#
_cell.length_a   1.000
_cell.length_b   1.000
_cell.length_c   1.000
_cell.angle_alpha   90.00
_cell.angle_beta   90.00
_cell.angle_gamma   90.00
#
_symmetry.space_group_name_H-M   'P 1'
#
loop_
_entity.id
_entity.type
_entity.pdbx_description
1 polymer ?
#
loop_
_entity_poly.entity_id
_entity_poly.type
_entity_poly.pdbx_seq_one_letter_code
_entity_poly.pdbx_strand_id
1 'polypeptide(L)'
;MATNTTNGNLVCSDGTNIPLKTELAEGTESDLKTDTVYTVSSMNVGDYAPGKTVVSGLVSCDNGVGYCYILSQGLVAAIIPWSVKGAVSDGSPALCQPYTLKAGDIVRCMNNTAADREAAMAVYTASGISRIFKVTASGGATNELVDLQTGNSVGDTLFGQRITKWFGTSVDGNKIETQGFVVVDALGNVVGSCSATNPIVQQPLFSFAATNIALNYKAQYLTNA
;
A
#
# COMPACT_ATOMS: atom_id res chain seq x y z
N MET A 1 2.77 5.10 21.91
CA MET A 1 2.50 5.41 20.50
C MET A 1 3.18 6.73 20.21
N ALA A 2 4.23 6.73 19.39
CA ALA A 2 4.97 7.94 19.07
C ALA A 2 4.35 8.64 17.85
N THR A 3 4.70 9.90 17.67
CA THR A 3 4.44 10.64 16.44
C THR A 3 5.74 10.71 15.66
N ASN A 4 5.68 10.32 14.39
CA ASN A 4 6.85 10.30 13.52
C ASN A 4 6.60 11.14 12.28
N THR A 5 7.69 11.60 11.68
CA THR A 5 7.61 12.32 10.43
C THR A 5 7.37 11.31 9.29
N THR A 6 6.29 11.49 8.54
CA THR A 6 6.07 10.79 7.27
C THR A 6 6.32 11.75 6.13
N ASN A 7 7.12 11.34 5.15
CA ASN A 7 7.49 12.16 3.99
C ASN A 7 7.14 11.43 2.69
N GLY A 8 6.98 12.17 1.61
CA GLY A 8 6.83 11.57 0.29
C GLY A 8 6.88 12.59 -0.82
N ASN A 9 6.77 12.09 -2.04
CA ASN A 9 6.68 12.92 -3.22
C ASN A 9 5.79 12.23 -4.27
N LEU A 10 4.88 12.98 -4.86
CA LEU A 10 4.12 12.56 -6.04
C LEU A 10 4.67 13.31 -7.26
N VAL A 11 4.98 12.57 -8.31
CA VAL A 11 5.48 13.13 -9.57
C VAL A 11 4.36 13.12 -10.60
N CYS A 12 4.12 14.28 -11.21
CA CYS A 12 3.08 14.46 -12.21
C CYS A 12 3.65 14.35 -13.64
N SER A 13 2.77 14.05 -14.60
CA SER A 13 3.13 13.85 -16.02
C SER A 13 3.72 15.08 -16.69
N ASP A 14 3.49 16.28 -16.15
CA ASP A 14 4.02 17.55 -16.64
C ASP A 14 5.35 17.95 -15.96
N GLY A 15 5.93 17.05 -15.16
CA GLY A 15 7.17 17.28 -14.41
C GLY A 15 6.98 18.03 -13.09
N THR A 16 5.75 18.45 -12.75
CA THR A 16 5.50 19.02 -11.42
C THR A 16 5.58 17.95 -10.34
N ASN A 17 5.99 18.36 -9.13
CA ASN A 17 6.19 17.49 -7.98
C ASN A 17 5.34 18.01 -6.83
N ILE A 18 4.67 17.12 -6.12
CA ILE A 18 3.85 17.44 -4.95
C ILE A 18 4.57 16.86 -3.72
N PRO A 19 5.36 17.68 -3.00
CA PRO A 19 6.08 17.23 -1.82
C PRO A 19 5.11 17.04 -0.66
N LEU A 20 5.27 15.94 0.07
CA LEU A 20 4.43 15.54 1.19
C LEU A 20 5.24 15.46 2.47
N LYS A 21 4.72 16.03 3.56
CA LYS A 21 5.30 15.91 4.90
C LYS A 21 4.24 16.14 5.97
N THR A 22 4.09 15.22 6.89
CA THR A 22 3.22 15.38 8.06
C THR A 22 3.73 14.54 9.23
N GLU A 23 3.56 15.04 10.44
CA GLU A 23 3.77 14.28 11.68
C GLU A 23 2.55 13.39 11.96
N LEU A 24 2.71 12.07 11.85
CA LEU A 24 1.63 11.09 11.99
C LEU A 24 1.84 10.22 13.23
N ALA A 25 0.77 10.00 14.00
CA ALA A 25 0.79 9.05 15.11
C ALA A 25 0.87 7.62 14.58
N GLU A 26 1.89 6.87 15.02
CA GLU A 26 2.10 5.49 14.59
C GLU A 26 0.88 4.59 14.90
N GLY A 27 0.64 3.59 14.07
CA GLY A 27 -0.45 2.62 14.22
C GLY A 27 -1.84 3.21 13.92
N THR A 28 -1.93 4.45 13.47
CA THR A 28 -3.20 5.10 13.11
C THR A 28 -3.13 5.68 11.70
N GLU A 29 -4.02 5.21 10.82
CA GLU A 29 -4.13 5.77 9.48
C GLU A 29 -4.60 7.22 9.51
N SER A 30 -3.83 8.10 8.87
CA SER A 30 -4.02 9.54 8.91
C SER A 30 -3.77 10.18 7.53
N ASP A 31 -4.19 11.45 7.39
CA ASP A 31 -3.97 12.21 6.16
C ASP A 31 -2.51 12.69 6.08
N LEU A 32 -1.85 12.35 4.97
CA LEU A 32 -0.55 12.90 4.61
C LEU A 32 -0.75 14.11 3.69
N LYS A 33 -0.30 15.28 4.15
CA LYS A 33 -0.54 16.57 3.50
C LYS A 33 0.72 17.13 2.84
N THR A 34 0.54 18.18 2.06
CA THR A 34 1.64 18.91 1.42
C THR A 34 2.63 19.48 2.42
N ASP A 35 3.92 19.43 2.07
CA ASP A 35 5.01 19.93 2.90
C ASP A 35 5.09 21.47 2.85
N THR A 36 4.81 22.12 3.98
CA THR A 36 4.81 23.58 4.10
C THR A 36 6.19 24.24 3.95
N VAL A 37 7.27 23.47 3.92
CA VAL A 37 8.59 23.98 3.55
C VAL A 37 8.64 24.37 2.07
N TYR A 38 7.88 23.65 1.23
CA TYR A 38 7.86 23.84 -0.22
C TYR A 38 6.51 24.31 -0.75
N THR A 39 5.45 24.18 0.05
CA THR A 39 4.11 24.68 -0.24
C THR A 39 3.73 25.80 0.72
N VAL A 40 2.96 26.79 0.26
CA VAL A 40 2.59 27.95 1.10
C VAL A 40 1.73 27.55 2.31
N SER A 41 0.96 26.46 2.20
CA SER A 41 0.10 25.92 3.25
C SER A 41 0.06 24.40 3.21
N SER A 42 -0.37 23.79 4.32
CA SER A 42 -0.63 22.36 4.42
C SER A 42 -2.05 22.08 3.94
N MET A 43 -2.19 21.29 2.88
CA MET A 43 -3.48 20.97 2.30
C MET A 43 -3.46 19.57 1.68
N ASN A 44 -4.65 19.08 1.31
CA ASN A 44 -4.78 17.80 0.64
C ASN A 44 -4.32 17.91 -0.82
N VAL A 45 -3.84 16.79 -1.39
CA VAL A 45 -3.27 16.78 -2.75
C VAL A 45 -4.28 17.19 -3.82
N GLY A 46 -5.55 16.79 -3.67
CA GLY A 46 -6.62 17.13 -4.60
C GLY A 46 -6.97 18.61 -4.60
N ASP A 47 -6.79 19.28 -3.45
CA ASP A 47 -7.04 20.72 -3.30
C ASP A 47 -5.82 21.55 -3.71
N TYR A 48 -4.61 20.99 -3.52
CA TYR A 48 -3.35 21.63 -3.92
C TYR A 48 -3.17 21.68 -5.44
N ALA A 49 -3.42 20.55 -6.11
CA ALA A 49 -3.07 20.36 -7.51
C ALA A 49 -4.20 19.67 -8.31
N PRO A 50 -5.43 20.19 -8.31
CA PRO A 50 -6.54 19.60 -9.05
C PRO A 50 -6.23 19.55 -10.55
N GLY A 51 -6.57 18.43 -11.19
CA GLY A 51 -6.35 18.19 -12.61
C GLY A 51 -4.93 17.74 -12.98
N LYS A 52 -3.98 17.70 -12.04
CA LYS A 52 -2.65 17.11 -12.30
C LYS A 52 -2.72 15.59 -12.32
N THR A 53 -1.98 14.98 -13.24
CA THR A 53 -1.91 13.52 -13.37
C THR A 53 -0.66 12.98 -12.71
N VAL A 54 -0.81 12.26 -11.60
CA VAL A 54 0.27 11.56 -10.89
C VAL A 54 0.64 10.31 -11.67
N VAL A 55 1.94 10.14 -11.95
CA VAL A 55 2.49 9.01 -12.73
C VAL A 55 3.42 8.13 -11.91
N SER A 56 4.10 8.69 -10.91
CA SER A 56 4.95 7.96 -9.96
C SER A 56 4.91 8.63 -8.59
N GLY A 57 5.31 7.89 -7.56
CA GLY A 57 5.41 8.44 -6.22
C GLY A 57 5.99 7.46 -5.22
N LEU A 58 6.47 7.98 -4.11
CA LEU A 58 6.93 7.20 -2.97
C LEU A 58 6.57 7.93 -1.68
N VAL A 59 6.13 7.17 -0.68
CA VAL A 59 5.99 7.64 0.70
C VAL A 59 6.90 6.82 1.59
N SER A 60 7.60 7.49 2.51
CA SER A 60 8.49 6.86 3.46
C SER A 60 8.24 7.32 4.90
N CYS A 61 8.27 6.35 5.82
CA CYS A 61 8.06 6.55 7.26
C CYS A 61 9.37 6.27 8.04
N ASP A 62 9.48 6.78 9.27
CA ASP A 62 10.70 6.61 10.08
C ASP A 62 10.94 5.17 10.56
N ASN A 63 9.92 4.51 11.10
CA ASN A 63 10.09 3.22 11.81
C ASN A 63 9.50 2.04 11.06
N GLY A 64 8.25 2.19 10.62
CA GLY A 64 7.52 1.18 9.87
C GLY A 64 6.46 1.84 9.01
N VAL A 65 6.00 1.13 7.99
CA VAL A 65 4.92 1.57 7.12
C VAL A 65 4.01 0.39 6.80
N GLY A 66 2.72 0.57 7.02
CA GLY A 66 1.71 -0.42 6.65
C GLY A 66 1.34 -0.27 5.18
N TYR A 67 0.85 0.93 4.81
CA TYR A 67 0.41 1.22 3.46
C TYR A 67 0.25 2.72 3.18
N CYS A 68 0.16 3.07 1.90
CA CYS A 68 -0.14 4.42 1.43
C CYS A 68 -0.91 4.42 0.11
N TYR A 69 -1.87 5.33 -0.04
CA TYR A 69 -2.69 5.45 -1.25
C TYR A 69 -3.38 6.82 -1.36
N ILE A 70 -3.83 7.13 -2.58
CA ILE A 70 -4.74 8.24 -2.87
C ILE A 70 -6.18 7.72 -2.69
N LEU A 71 -6.94 8.37 -1.82
CA LEU A 71 -8.37 8.14 -1.62
C LEU A 71 -9.15 9.19 -2.42
N SER A 72 -10.06 8.73 -3.27
CA SER A 72 -10.99 9.57 -4.03
C SER A 72 -12.40 9.04 -3.81
N GLN A 73 -13.32 9.89 -3.35
CA GLN A 73 -14.75 9.56 -3.20
C GLN A 73 -14.98 8.26 -2.38
N GLY A 74 -14.16 8.02 -1.36
CA GLY A 74 -14.29 6.86 -0.47
C GLY A 74 -13.70 5.55 -1.02
N LEU A 75 -13.03 5.56 -2.18
CA LEU A 75 -12.35 4.38 -2.73
C LEU A 75 -10.86 4.63 -2.94
N VAL A 76 -10.06 3.57 -2.83
CA VAL A 76 -8.64 3.59 -3.19
C VAL A 76 -8.51 3.83 -4.69
N ALA A 77 -8.07 5.03 -5.04
CA ALA A 77 -7.98 5.49 -6.42
C ALA A 77 -6.66 5.06 -7.07
N ALA A 78 -5.57 5.22 -6.32
CA ALA A 78 -4.24 4.83 -6.73
C ALA A 78 -3.41 4.42 -5.51
N ILE A 79 -2.70 3.32 -5.62
CA ILE A 79 -1.74 2.88 -4.60
C ILE A 79 -0.42 3.62 -4.83
N ILE A 80 0.13 4.19 -3.76
CA ILE A 80 1.45 4.84 -3.77
C ILE A 80 2.44 3.86 -3.13
N PRO A 81 3.51 3.43 -3.80
CA PRO A 81 4.56 2.63 -3.19
C PRO A 81 5.07 3.23 -1.87
N TRP A 82 5.42 2.37 -0.92
CA TRP A 82 5.81 2.79 0.43
C TRP A 82 7.07 2.09 0.93
N SER A 83 7.89 2.78 1.72
CA SER A 83 9.09 2.20 2.34
C SER A 83 9.40 2.81 3.72
N VAL A 84 10.41 2.30 4.40
CA VAL A 84 11.06 3.06 5.49
C VAL A 84 12.09 4.02 4.89
N LYS A 85 12.31 5.16 5.54
CA LYS A 85 13.33 6.12 5.12
C LYS A 85 14.72 5.46 5.09
N GLY A 86 15.48 5.74 4.04
CA GLY A 86 16.80 5.14 3.82
C GLY A 86 16.78 3.76 3.13
N ALA A 87 15.63 3.08 3.08
CA ALA A 87 15.47 1.79 2.39
C ALA A 87 15.04 1.95 0.91
N VAL A 88 15.39 3.07 0.27
CA VAL A 88 14.93 3.46 -1.07
C VAL A 88 15.98 3.09 -2.11
N SER A 89 15.62 2.29 -3.11
CA SER A 89 16.53 1.82 -4.16
C SER A 89 16.29 2.47 -5.53
N ASP A 90 15.03 2.80 -5.86
CA ASP A 90 14.61 3.11 -7.24
C ASP A 90 13.94 4.48 -7.38
N GLY A 91 14.14 5.37 -6.40
CA GLY A 91 13.52 6.69 -6.37
C GLY A 91 12.01 6.59 -6.22
N SER A 92 11.24 7.21 -7.14
CA SER A 92 9.77 7.20 -7.14
C SER A 92 9.23 6.20 -8.16
N PRO A 93 8.72 5.01 -7.73
CA PRO A 93 8.24 4.01 -8.67
C PRO A 93 6.93 4.45 -9.33
N ALA A 94 6.73 3.97 -10.56
CA ALA A 94 5.53 4.25 -11.31
C ALA A 94 4.28 3.67 -10.62
N LEU A 95 3.18 4.42 -10.67
CA LEU A 95 1.87 3.92 -10.30
C LEU A 95 1.45 2.80 -11.26
N CYS A 96 0.55 1.91 -10.81
CA CYS A 96 0.00 0.87 -11.68
C CYS A 96 -0.70 1.45 -12.93
N GLN A 97 -1.36 2.59 -12.75
CA GLN A 97 -1.98 3.42 -13.77
C GLN A 97 -1.87 4.89 -13.32
N PRO A 98 -1.55 5.83 -14.24
CA PRO A 98 -1.59 7.25 -13.93
C PRO A 98 -2.96 7.69 -13.40
N TYR A 99 -2.97 8.58 -12.42
CA TYR A 99 -4.18 9.05 -11.77
C TYR A 99 -4.29 10.57 -11.80
N THR A 100 -5.39 11.11 -12.34
CA THR A 100 -5.66 12.55 -12.36
C THR A 100 -6.39 12.97 -11.10
N LEU A 101 -5.74 13.84 -10.33
CA LEU A 101 -6.26 14.38 -9.09
C LEU A 101 -7.55 15.19 -9.32
N LYS A 102 -8.48 15.04 -8.41
CA LYS A 102 -9.74 15.77 -8.30
C LYS A 102 -9.77 16.51 -6.97
N ALA A 103 -10.53 17.60 -6.91
CA ALA A 103 -10.76 18.30 -5.64
C ALA A 103 -11.35 17.33 -4.60
N GLY A 104 -10.86 17.40 -3.36
CA GLY A 104 -11.21 16.46 -2.29
C GLY A 104 -10.42 15.15 -2.27
N ASP A 105 -9.52 14.88 -3.23
CA ASP A 105 -8.62 13.72 -3.13
C ASP A 105 -7.59 13.92 -2.00
N ILE A 106 -7.39 12.87 -1.21
CA ILE A 106 -6.50 12.88 -0.05
C ILE A 106 -5.50 11.73 -0.14
N VAL A 107 -4.30 11.91 0.41
CA VAL A 107 -3.35 10.81 0.59
C VAL A 107 -3.52 10.26 2.00
N ARG A 108 -3.78 8.96 2.10
CA ARG A 108 -3.88 8.24 3.37
C ARG A 108 -2.61 7.43 3.57
N CYS A 109 -2.07 7.47 4.78
CA CYS A 109 -0.89 6.69 5.16
C CYS A 109 -1.06 6.13 6.56
N MET A 110 -0.59 4.91 6.77
CA MET A 110 -0.44 4.29 8.08
C MET A 110 1.05 4.04 8.32
N ASN A 111 1.67 4.91 9.13
CA ASN A 111 3.00 4.62 9.68
C ASN A 111 2.84 3.67 10.86
N ASN A 112 3.71 2.67 10.96
CA ASN A 112 3.63 1.67 12.01
C ASN A 112 4.77 1.82 13.00
N THR A 113 4.52 1.31 14.21
CA THR A 113 5.58 1.16 15.21
C THR A 113 6.59 0.12 14.73
N ALA A 114 7.87 0.25 15.12
CA ALA A 114 8.91 -0.69 14.70
C ALA A 114 8.65 -2.15 15.13
N ALA A 115 7.86 -2.35 16.19
CA ALA A 115 7.52 -3.68 16.72
C ALA A 115 6.26 -4.28 16.07
N ASP A 116 5.51 -3.47 15.31
CA ASP A 116 4.27 -3.91 14.70
C ASP A 116 4.55 -4.82 13.50
N ARG A 117 3.87 -5.97 13.47
CA ARG A 117 4.04 -7.02 12.45
C ARG A 117 2.96 -6.93 11.39
N GLU A 118 2.57 -5.71 11.03
CA GLU A 118 1.59 -5.48 9.98
C GLU A 118 2.14 -5.96 8.64
N ALA A 119 1.33 -6.75 7.96
CA ALA A 119 1.54 -7.18 6.60
C ALA A 119 0.47 -6.56 5.70
N ALA A 120 0.88 -6.08 4.53
CA ALA A 120 -0.01 -5.47 3.56
C ALA A 120 0.30 -5.98 2.15
N MET A 121 -0.73 -6.23 1.37
CA MET A 121 -0.67 -6.62 -0.04
C MET A 121 -1.47 -5.62 -0.87
N ALA A 122 -0.77 -4.82 -1.66
CA ALA A 122 -1.34 -3.90 -2.63
C ALA A 122 -1.60 -4.64 -3.94
N VAL A 123 -2.81 -4.55 -4.47
CA VAL A 123 -3.21 -5.21 -5.71
C VAL A 123 -3.87 -4.25 -6.68
N TYR A 124 -3.63 -4.50 -7.96
CA TYR A 124 -4.24 -3.78 -9.07
C TYR A 124 -4.79 -4.78 -10.08
N THR A 125 -6.05 -4.59 -10.49
CA THR A 125 -6.75 -5.53 -11.36
C THR A 125 -6.77 -5.10 -12.82
N ALA A 126 -7.09 -6.05 -13.71
CA ALA A 126 -7.28 -5.81 -15.14
C ALA A 126 -8.39 -4.77 -15.45
N SER A 127 -9.36 -4.60 -14.55
CA SER A 127 -10.42 -3.60 -14.69
C SER A 127 -10.07 -2.25 -14.06
N GLY A 128 -8.81 -2.03 -13.68
CA GLY A 128 -8.35 -0.76 -13.12
C GLY A 128 -8.69 -0.54 -11.65
N ILE A 129 -9.04 -1.60 -10.91
CA ILE A 129 -9.39 -1.51 -9.49
C ILE A 129 -8.11 -1.65 -8.66
N SER A 130 -7.90 -0.72 -7.73
CA SER A 130 -6.84 -0.79 -6.71
C SER A 130 -7.43 -1.22 -5.37
N ARG A 131 -6.80 -2.18 -4.69
CA ARG A 131 -7.16 -2.59 -3.32
C ARG A 131 -5.91 -2.87 -2.49
N ILE A 132 -6.03 -2.73 -1.18
CA ILE A 132 -4.98 -3.10 -0.23
C ILE A 132 -5.60 -4.08 0.76
N PHE A 133 -5.00 -5.24 0.89
CA PHE A 133 -5.36 -6.25 1.89
C PHE A 133 -4.34 -6.21 3.01
N LYS A 134 -4.74 -6.30 4.27
CA LYS A 134 -3.83 -6.19 5.40
C LYS A 134 -4.17 -7.14 6.55
N VAL A 135 -3.19 -7.40 7.40
CA VAL A 135 -3.34 -8.13 8.67
C VAL A 135 -2.15 -7.87 9.58
N THR A 136 -2.39 -7.78 10.89
CA THR A 136 -1.34 -7.80 11.91
C THR A 136 -1.11 -9.23 12.40
N ALA A 137 0.07 -9.81 12.12
CA ALA A 137 0.39 -11.14 12.64
C ALA A 137 0.67 -11.10 14.15
N SER A 138 0.08 -12.02 14.92
CA SER A 138 0.20 -12.08 16.38
C SER A 138 0.98 -13.30 16.91
N GLY A 139 1.45 -14.19 16.03
CA GLY A 139 2.20 -15.39 16.43
C GLY A 139 2.37 -16.39 15.28
N GLY A 140 2.60 -17.65 15.63
CA GLY A 140 2.72 -18.74 14.66
C GLY A 140 1.36 -19.22 14.18
N ALA A 141 0.90 -18.77 13.01
CA ALA A 141 -0.41 -19.10 12.46
C ALA A 141 -0.50 -18.78 10.96
N THR A 142 -1.54 -19.28 10.30
CA THR A 142 -1.98 -18.77 9.01
C THR A 142 -2.71 -17.45 9.22
N ASN A 143 -2.19 -16.38 8.64
CA ASN A 143 -2.75 -15.04 8.74
C ASN A 143 -3.47 -14.70 7.44
N GLU A 144 -4.79 -14.52 7.48
CA GLU A 144 -5.59 -14.06 6.35
C GLU A 144 -5.53 -12.53 6.24
N LEU A 145 -5.23 -12.02 5.05
CA LEU A 145 -5.28 -10.60 4.75
C LEU A 145 -6.69 -10.22 4.27
N VAL A 146 -7.23 -9.16 4.86
CA VAL A 146 -8.58 -8.66 4.56
C VAL A 146 -8.51 -7.25 3.96
N ASP A 147 -9.50 -6.90 3.14
CA ASP A 147 -9.55 -5.60 2.47
C ASP A 147 -9.56 -4.46 3.49
N LEU A 148 -8.70 -3.48 3.27
CA LEU A 148 -8.52 -2.33 4.14
C LEU A 148 -9.83 -1.56 4.39
N GLN A 149 -10.69 -1.43 3.37
CA GLN A 149 -11.87 -0.58 3.45
C GLN A 149 -13.09 -1.32 3.99
N THR A 150 -13.22 -2.61 3.68
CA THR A 150 -14.42 -3.40 3.95
C THR A 150 -14.24 -4.50 4.98
N GLY A 151 -13.00 -4.93 5.25
CA GLY A 151 -12.70 -6.09 6.11
C GLY A 151 -13.04 -7.44 5.47
N ASN A 152 -13.39 -7.45 4.18
CA ASN A 152 -13.77 -8.67 3.46
C ASN A 152 -12.55 -9.44 2.93
N SER A 153 -12.74 -10.72 2.60
CA SER A 153 -11.73 -11.53 1.93
C SER A 153 -11.39 -10.99 0.53
N VAL A 154 -10.27 -11.45 -0.04
CA VAL A 154 -9.92 -11.14 -1.45
C VAL A 154 -10.98 -11.69 -2.42
N GLY A 155 -11.53 -12.87 -2.14
CA GLY A 155 -12.56 -13.49 -2.97
C GLY A 155 -13.83 -12.67 -3.04
N ASP A 156 -14.28 -12.12 -1.90
CA ASP A 156 -15.51 -11.31 -1.85
C ASP A 156 -15.30 -9.92 -2.42
N THR A 157 -14.12 -9.33 -2.18
CA THR A 157 -13.79 -7.96 -2.62
C THR A 157 -13.53 -7.89 -4.13
N LEU A 158 -12.88 -8.90 -4.70
CA LEU A 158 -12.39 -8.91 -6.08
C LEU A 158 -12.99 -10.03 -6.92
N PHE A 159 -14.19 -10.51 -6.58
CA PHE A 159 -14.86 -11.56 -7.35
C PHE A 159 -14.94 -11.23 -8.84
N GLY A 160 -14.52 -12.19 -9.69
CA GLY A 160 -14.53 -12.05 -11.15
C GLY A 160 -13.45 -11.13 -11.71
N GLN A 161 -12.56 -10.61 -10.87
CA GLN A 161 -11.42 -9.80 -11.30
C GLN A 161 -10.18 -10.65 -11.55
N ARG A 162 -9.25 -10.10 -12.33
CA ARG A 162 -7.89 -10.65 -12.48
C ARG A 162 -6.89 -9.65 -11.93
N ILE A 163 -6.08 -10.06 -10.94
CA ILE A 163 -4.95 -9.28 -10.44
C ILE A 163 -3.85 -9.30 -11.52
N THR A 164 -3.42 -8.13 -11.95
CA THR A 164 -2.41 -7.94 -13.02
C THR A 164 -1.10 -7.38 -12.50
N LYS A 165 -1.14 -6.65 -11.38
CA LYS A 165 0.03 -6.16 -10.67
C LYS A 165 -0.23 -6.22 -9.17
N TRP A 166 0.82 -6.48 -8.40
CA TRP A 166 0.77 -6.40 -6.95
C TRP A 166 2.16 -6.12 -6.38
N PHE A 167 2.20 -5.72 -5.12
CA PHE A 167 3.38 -5.91 -4.28
C PHE A 167 2.90 -6.14 -2.86
N GLY A 168 3.77 -6.71 -2.04
CA GLY A 168 3.47 -6.96 -0.65
C GLY A 168 4.61 -6.52 0.25
N THR A 169 4.25 -6.15 1.47
CA THR A 169 5.20 -5.81 2.53
C THR A 169 4.87 -6.52 3.83
N SER A 170 5.90 -7.02 4.52
CA SER A 170 5.83 -7.45 5.91
C SER A 170 7.21 -7.32 6.54
N VAL A 171 7.26 -6.94 7.82
CA VAL A 171 8.50 -6.90 8.61
C VAL A 171 8.85 -8.24 9.26
N ASP A 172 8.01 -9.27 9.08
CA ASP A 172 8.20 -10.59 9.67
C ASP A 172 9.49 -11.29 9.23
N GLY A 173 9.98 -11.00 8.01
CA GLY A 173 11.23 -11.53 7.48
C GLY A 173 11.31 -13.05 7.59
N ASN A 174 12.31 -13.55 8.32
CA ASN A 174 12.56 -14.98 8.51
C ASN A 174 11.45 -15.74 9.27
N LYS A 175 10.49 -15.02 9.86
CA LYS A 175 9.33 -15.66 10.50
C LYS A 175 8.30 -16.14 9.50
N ILE A 176 8.35 -15.65 8.25
CA ILE A 176 7.44 -16.08 7.19
C ILE A 176 7.87 -17.48 6.72
N GLU A 177 6.95 -18.43 6.75
CA GLU A 177 7.18 -19.82 6.34
C GLU A 177 6.67 -20.12 4.92
N THR A 178 5.92 -19.19 4.33
CA THR A 178 5.54 -19.20 2.91
C THR A 178 6.51 -18.36 2.08
N GLN A 179 6.45 -18.50 0.75
CA GLN A 179 7.19 -17.60 -0.16
C GLN A 179 6.47 -16.25 -0.31
N GLY A 180 6.25 -15.54 0.81
CA GLY A 180 5.43 -14.34 0.89
C GLY A 180 3.94 -14.65 1.04
N PHE A 181 3.09 -13.86 0.39
CA PHE A 181 1.64 -14.01 0.39
C PHE A 181 1.21 -14.99 -0.69
N VAL A 182 0.24 -15.84 -0.37
CA VAL A 182 -0.40 -16.75 -1.32
C VAL A 182 -1.89 -16.44 -1.41
N VAL A 183 -2.43 -16.50 -2.62
CA VAL A 183 -3.88 -16.55 -2.83
C VAL A 183 -4.26 -18.01 -2.94
N VAL A 184 -5.16 -18.48 -2.08
CA VAL A 184 -5.69 -19.84 -2.11
C VAL A 184 -7.15 -19.84 -2.55
N ASP A 185 -7.52 -20.86 -3.32
CA ASP A 185 -8.91 -21.11 -3.68
C ASP A 185 -9.70 -21.73 -2.51
N ALA A 186 -11.01 -21.93 -2.74
CA ALA A 186 -11.91 -22.53 -1.76
C ALA A 186 -11.57 -24.00 -1.39
N LEU A 187 -10.72 -24.67 -2.18
CA LEU A 187 -10.25 -26.03 -1.95
C LEU A 187 -8.85 -26.06 -1.29
N GLY A 188 -8.21 -24.90 -1.11
CA GLY A 188 -6.89 -24.75 -0.53
C GLY A 188 -5.73 -24.80 -1.55
N ASN A 189 -6.01 -24.80 -2.85
CA ASN A 189 -4.96 -24.75 -3.86
C ASN A 189 -4.40 -23.33 -3.99
N VAL A 190 -3.08 -23.20 -4.11
CA VAL A 190 -2.44 -21.91 -4.39
C VAL A 190 -2.68 -21.53 -5.84
N VAL A 191 -3.37 -20.41 -6.07
CA VAL A 191 -3.71 -19.86 -7.40
C VAL A 191 -2.92 -18.60 -7.76
N GLY A 192 -2.16 -18.05 -6.81
CA GLY A 192 -1.25 -16.92 -7.04
C GLY A 192 -0.33 -16.67 -5.85
N SER A 193 0.78 -15.97 -6.06
CA SER A 193 1.74 -15.63 -5.01
C SER A 193 2.37 -14.24 -5.19
N CYS A 194 2.45 -13.48 -4.10
CA CYS A 194 3.02 -12.14 -4.04
C CYS A 194 4.16 -12.11 -3.01
N SER A 195 5.28 -11.46 -3.33
CA SER A 195 6.40 -11.33 -2.39
C SER A 195 6.01 -10.48 -1.18
N ALA A 196 6.49 -10.85 0.01
CA ALA A 196 6.42 -10.04 1.22
C ALA A 196 7.77 -9.31 1.44
N THR A 197 7.95 -8.17 0.79
CA THR A 197 9.18 -7.37 0.89
C THR A 197 9.29 -6.78 2.29
N ASN A 198 10.48 -6.78 2.91
CA ASN A 198 10.69 -6.07 4.15
C ASN A 198 10.96 -4.57 3.87
N PRO A 199 10.02 -3.66 4.17
CA PRO A 199 10.13 -2.24 3.82
C PRO A 199 11.23 -1.51 4.61
N ILE A 200 11.79 -2.12 5.66
CA ILE A 200 12.89 -1.58 6.47
C ILE A 200 14.23 -1.65 5.71
N VAL A 201 14.40 -2.65 4.85
CA VAL A 201 15.68 -2.90 4.15
C VAL A 201 15.58 -2.73 2.64
N GLN A 202 14.37 -2.78 2.07
CA GLN A 202 14.17 -2.67 0.64
C GLN A 202 12.83 -2.03 0.28
N GLN A 203 12.85 -1.19 -0.74
CA GLN A 203 11.67 -0.61 -1.36
C GLN A 203 10.87 -1.68 -2.12
N PRO A 204 9.56 -1.86 -1.82
CA PRO A 204 8.71 -2.73 -2.61
C PRO A 204 8.42 -2.11 -3.98
N LEU A 205 8.30 -2.97 -4.99
CA LEU A 205 7.93 -2.59 -6.35
C LEU A 205 6.80 -3.48 -6.84
N PHE A 206 5.93 -2.91 -7.67
CA PHE A 206 4.89 -3.68 -8.34
C PHE A 206 5.51 -4.75 -9.25
N SER A 207 5.19 -6.01 -8.98
CA SER A 207 5.45 -7.12 -9.89
C SER A 207 4.19 -7.44 -10.69
N PHE A 208 4.38 -7.99 -11.89
CA PHE A 208 3.27 -8.48 -12.70
C PHE A 208 2.64 -9.75 -12.07
N ALA A 209 1.36 -9.94 -12.32
CA ALA A 209 0.56 -11.06 -11.85
C ALA A 209 -0.46 -11.49 -12.92
N ALA A 210 -0.98 -12.70 -12.78
CA ALA A 210 -2.03 -13.24 -13.64
C ALA A 210 -3.02 -14.10 -12.84
N THR A 211 -3.45 -13.59 -11.68
CA THR A 211 -4.25 -14.34 -10.71
C THR A 211 -5.74 -14.01 -10.91
N ASN A 212 -6.54 -14.99 -11.33
CA ASN A 212 -7.99 -14.84 -11.42
C ASN A 212 -8.63 -15.09 -10.04
N ILE A 213 -9.60 -14.27 -9.66
CA ILE A 213 -10.24 -14.32 -8.34
C ILE A 213 -11.68 -14.81 -8.46
N ALA A 214 -12.03 -15.83 -7.66
CA ALA A 214 -13.39 -16.30 -7.47
C ALA A 214 -13.84 -16.15 -6.01
N LEU A 215 -15.12 -16.42 -5.74
CA LEU A 215 -15.68 -16.34 -4.39
C LEU A 215 -14.94 -17.28 -3.43
N ASN A 216 -14.91 -16.88 -2.15
CA ASN A 216 -14.26 -17.63 -1.06
C ASN A 216 -12.74 -17.82 -1.21
N TYR A 217 -12.09 -17.10 -2.13
CA TYR A 217 -10.63 -17.07 -2.21
C TYR A 217 -10.06 -16.26 -1.06
N LYS A 218 -8.91 -16.68 -0.54
CA LYS A 218 -8.24 -16.03 0.59
C LYS A 218 -6.82 -15.64 0.22
N ALA A 219 -6.42 -14.43 0.57
CA ALA A 219 -5.01 -14.03 0.56
C ALA A 219 -4.46 -14.29 1.96
N GLN A 220 -3.38 -15.06 2.07
CA GLN A 220 -2.85 -15.45 3.37
C GLN A 220 -1.34 -15.73 3.32
N TYR A 221 -0.73 -15.81 4.49
CA TYR A 221 0.66 -16.25 4.66
C TYR A 221 0.83 -16.94 6.01
N LEU A 222 1.82 -17.83 6.09
CA LEU A 222 2.13 -18.56 7.32
C LEU A 222 3.30 -17.87 8.02
N THR A 223 3.15 -17.66 9.32
CA THR A 223 4.25 -17.23 10.19
C THR A 223 4.54 -18.27 11.25
N ASN A 224 5.77 -18.29 11.75
CA ASN A 224 6.13 -18.89 13.04
C ASN A 224 6.13 -17.83 14.17
N ALA A 225 6.31 -18.33 15.39
CA ALA A 225 6.32 -17.54 16.63
C ALA A 225 7.50 -16.55 16.67
#